data_AF-A0A9W6GIP2-F1
#
_entry.id   AF-A0A9W6GIP2-F1
#
_cell.length_a   1.000
_cell.length_b   1.000
_cell.length_c   1.000
_cell.angle_alpha   90.00
_cell.angle_beta   90.00
_cell.angle_gamma   90.00
#
_symmetry.space_group_name_H-M   'P 1'
#
loop_
_entity.id
_entity.type
_entity.pdbx_description
1 polymer ?
#
loop_
_entity_poly.entity_id
_entity_poly.type
_entity_poly.pdbx_seq_one_letter_code
_entity_poly.pdbx_strand_id
1 'polypeptide(L)'
;MSKKLTMTMLVLLIVSITSFSSPRELDNRVMDYTTRLELTEEQVDEIKPILEEASKERKGILEQIKRSSRKSEQRRLAKDLKRVEKGIDTQLAEVLTEEQSAEWNRIKEEVKEKA
;
A
#
# COMPACT_ATOMS: atom_id res chain seq x y z
N MET A 1 -12.50 -57.59 -14.17
CA MET A 1 -13.20 -56.90 -13.06
C MET A 1 -12.22 -56.75 -11.90
N SER A 2 -11.55 -55.61 -11.76
CA SER A 2 -10.74 -55.24 -10.58
C SER A 2 -10.38 -53.75 -10.62
N LYS A 3 -11.15 -53.01 -9.81
CA LYS A 3 -10.95 -51.74 -9.11
C LYS A 3 -9.85 -50.77 -9.60
N LYS A 4 -10.35 -49.60 -10.00
CA LYS A 4 -9.67 -48.30 -10.15
C LYS A 4 -8.85 -47.97 -8.89
N LEU A 5 -7.58 -47.63 -9.04
CA LEU A 5 -6.80 -46.91 -8.04
C LEU A 5 -6.25 -45.64 -8.69
N THR A 6 -7.07 -44.59 -8.70
CA THR A 6 -6.64 -43.23 -9.03
C THR A 6 -5.74 -42.74 -7.90
N MET A 7 -4.44 -42.66 -8.19
CA MET A 7 -3.42 -42.10 -7.32
C MET A 7 -3.53 -40.58 -7.35
N THR A 8 -4.41 -40.04 -6.52
CA THR A 8 -4.52 -38.61 -6.20
C THR A 8 -3.21 -38.13 -5.59
N MET A 9 -2.35 -37.51 -6.39
CA MET A 9 -1.18 -36.79 -5.90
C MET A 9 -1.63 -35.40 -5.45
N LEU A 10 -1.41 -35.20 -4.16
CA LEU A 10 -1.78 -34.08 -3.31
C LEU A 10 -1.37 -32.71 -3.89
N VAL A 11 -2.36 -31.83 -4.04
CA VAL A 11 -2.22 -30.40 -4.27
C VAL A 11 -1.71 -29.74 -2.99
N LEU A 12 -0.49 -29.20 -3.00
CA LEU A 12 0.00 -28.25 -2.00
C LEU A 12 0.12 -26.88 -2.65
N LEU A 13 -1.05 -26.24 -2.83
CA LEU A 13 -1.16 -24.85 -3.20
C LEU A 13 -0.90 -24.05 -1.92
N ILE A 14 0.32 -23.54 -1.79
CA ILE A 14 0.66 -22.58 -0.73
C ILE A 14 -0.12 -21.31 -1.06
N VAL A 15 -1.33 -21.20 -0.50
CA VAL A 15 -2.01 -19.92 -0.38
C VAL A 15 -1.19 -19.13 0.62
N SER A 16 -0.24 -18.35 0.10
CA SER A 16 0.37 -17.26 0.85
C SER A 16 -0.77 -16.39 1.34
N ILE A 17 -1.02 -16.46 2.65
CA ILE A 17 -2.02 -15.65 3.33
C ILE A 17 -1.55 -14.20 3.17
N THR A 18 -2.05 -13.54 2.13
CA THR A 18 -1.96 -12.09 2.03
C THR A 18 -2.82 -11.54 3.16
N SER A 19 -2.17 -10.97 4.18
CA SER A 19 -2.79 -10.22 5.26
C SER A 19 -3.58 -9.05 4.70
N PHE A 20 -4.80 -9.32 4.25
CA PHE A 20 -5.74 -8.39 3.63
C PHE A 20 -5.94 -7.19 4.57
N SER A 21 -5.33 -6.06 4.23
CA SER A 21 -5.77 -4.77 4.74
C SER A 21 -7.24 -4.65 4.34
N SER A 22 -8.14 -4.29 5.26
CA SER A 22 -9.57 -4.31 4.93
C SER A 22 -9.83 -3.32 3.79
N PRO A 23 -10.48 -3.72 2.69
CA PRO A 23 -10.70 -2.87 1.51
C PRO A 23 -11.31 -1.52 1.89
N ARG A 24 -12.18 -1.51 2.91
CA ARG A 24 -12.87 -0.31 3.41
C ARG A 24 -11.94 0.82 3.86
N GLU A 25 -10.79 0.52 4.49
CA GLU A 25 -9.89 1.57 5.00
C GLU A 25 -9.08 2.23 3.88
N LEU A 26 -8.69 1.43 2.88
CA LEU A 26 -8.06 1.93 1.65
C LEU A 26 -9.06 2.74 0.82
N ASP A 27 -10.27 2.21 0.64
CA ASP A 27 -11.33 2.90 -0.09
C ASP A 27 -11.66 4.26 0.55
N ASN A 28 -11.74 4.36 1.89
CA ASN A 28 -11.99 5.64 2.57
C ASN A 28 -10.87 6.66 2.35
N ARG A 29 -9.59 6.23 2.34
CA ARG A 29 -8.46 7.14 2.09
C ARG A 29 -8.38 7.58 0.63
N VAL A 30 -8.65 6.66 -0.29
CA VAL A 30 -8.73 6.97 -1.72
C VAL A 30 -9.86 7.96 -1.97
N MET A 31 -11.03 7.78 -1.34
CA MET A 31 -12.16 8.71 -1.46
C MET A 31 -11.85 10.12 -0.92
N ASP A 32 -11.14 10.23 0.20
CA ASP A 32 -10.71 11.51 0.76
C ASP A 32 -9.77 12.26 -0.21
N TYR A 33 -8.78 11.55 -0.77
CA TYR A 33 -7.87 12.13 -1.75
C TYR A 33 -8.57 12.43 -3.09
N THR A 34 -9.49 11.58 -3.54
CA THR A 34 -10.29 11.79 -4.76
C THR A 34 -11.08 13.08 -4.68
N THR A 35 -11.70 13.34 -3.51
CA THR A 35 -12.50 14.55 -3.30
C THR A 35 -11.61 15.80 -3.25
N ARG A 36 -10.47 15.73 -2.56
CA ARG A 36 -9.57 16.89 -2.40
C ARG A 36 -8.76 17.23 -3.65
N LEU A 37 -8.37 16.23 -4.42
CA LEU A 37 -7.56 16.37 -5.62
C LEU A 37 -8.41 16.42 -6.90
N GLU A 38 -9.74 16.33 -6.78
CA GLU A 38 -10.67 16.29 -7.91
C GLU A 38 -10.24 15.26 -8.97
N LEU A 39 -9.88 14.04 -8.52
CA LEU A 39 -9.37 13.00 -9.42
C LEU A 39 -10.45 12.55 -10.40
N THR A 40 -10.07 12.35 -11.66
CA THR A 40 -10.95 11.70 -12.64
C THR A 40 -11.08 10.20 -12.33
N GLU A 41 -12.11 9.54 -12.88
CA GLU A 41 -12.26 8.08 -12.74
C GLU A 41 -11.03 7.33 -13.26
N GLU A 42 -10.47 7.78 -14.38
CA GLU A 42 -9.24 7.23 -14.97
C GLU A 42 -8.04 7.38 -14.02
N GLN A 43 -7.86 8.56 -13.42
CA GLN A 43 -6.80 8.79 -12.43
C GLN A 43 -7.00 7.92 -11.18
N VAL A 44 -8.24 7.73 -10.72
CA VAL A 44 -8.54 6.84 -9.58
C VAL A 44 -8.16 5.40 -9.90
N ASP A 45 -8.47 4.91 -11.09
CA ASP A 45 -8.15 3.55 -11.52
C ASP A 45 -6.64 3.32 -11.61
N GLU A 46 -5.86 4.33 -11.99
CA GLU A 46 -4.38 4.28 -12.00
C GLU A 46 -3.77 4.38 -10.60
N ILE A 47 -4.35 5.23 -9.73
CA ILE A 47 -3.82 5.52 -8.39
C ILE A 47 -4.14 4.39 -7.40
N LYS A 48 -5.28 3.73 -7.54
CA LYS A 48 -5.72 2.65 -6.64
C LYS A 48 -4.66 1.55 -6.47
N PRO A 49 -4.13 0.91 -7.53
CA PRO A 49 -3.10 -0.13 -7.38
C PRO A 49 -1.81 0.39 -6.75
N ILE A 50 -1.41 1.64 -7.02
CA ILE A 50 -0.24 2.28 -6.38
C ILE A 50 -0.43 2.36 -4.86
N LEU A 51 -1.58 2.84 -4.42
CA LEU A 51 -1.88 3.01 -2.99
C LEU A 51 -2.10 1.68 -2.27
N GLU A 52 -2.70 0.69 -2.94
CA GLU A 52 -2.86 -0.66 -2.41
C GLU A 52 -1.51 -1.33 -2.14
N GLU A 53 -0.59 -1.28 -3.10
CA GLU A 53 0.73 -1.89 -2.95
C GLU A 53 1.56 -1.20 -1.87
N ALA A 54 1.57 0.14 -1.88
CA ALA A 54 2.22 0.91 -0.84
C ALA A 54 1.64 0.68 0.56
N SER A 55 0.33 0.41 0.67
CA SER A 55 -0.31 0.08 1.94
C SER A 55 0.18 -1.27 2.48
N LYS A 56 0.27 -2.30 1.62
CA LYS A 56 0.82 -3.60 2.01
C LYS A 56 2.28 -3.48 2.47
N GLU A 57 3.10 -2.75 1.73
CA GLU A 57 4.51 -2.57 2.06
C GLU A 57 4.68 -1.82 3.40
N ARG A 58 3.98 -0.69 3.58
CA ARG A 58 3.99 0.07 4.84
C ARG A 58 3.55 -0.79 6.02
N LYS A 59 2.48 -1.57 5.88
CA LYS A 59 2.01 -2.48 6.93
C LYS A 59 3.09 -3.49 7.30
N GLY A 60 3.73 -4.11 6.31
CA GLY A 60 4.83 -5.04 6.53
C GLY A 60 6.01 -4.41 7.28
N ILE A 61 6.36 -3.16 6.97
CA ILE A 61 7.44 -2.44 7.66
C ILE A 61 7.02 -2.04 9.08
N LEU A 62 5.81 -1.52 9.29
CA LEU A 62 5.29 -1.13 10.60
C LEU A 62 5.20 -2.33 11.55
N GLU A 63 4.78 -3.48 11.04
CA GLU A 63 4.80 -4.73 11.80
C GLU A 63 6.21 -5.13 12.22
N GLN A 64 7.21 -4.97 11.35
CA GLN A 64 8.61 -5.22 11.69
C GLN A 64 9.13 -4.24 12.76
N ILE A 65 8.75 -2.96 12.67
CA ILE A 65 9.10 -1.95 13.68
C ILE A 65 8.53 -2.35 15.04
N LYS A 66 7.25 -2.75 15.08
CA LYS A 66 6.56 -3.17 16.31
C LYS A 66 7.22 -4.40 16.96
N ARG A 67 7.73 -5.32 16.14
CA ARG A 67 8.42 -6.54 16.61
C ARG A 67 9.88 -6.29 17.00
N SER A 68 10.53 -5.24 16.51
CA SER A 68 11.93 -4.96 16.78
C SER A 68 12.13 -4.26 18.12
N SER A 69 13.00 -4.81 18.96
CA SER A 69 13.48 -4.17 20.20
C SER A 69 14.73 -3.32 20.00
N ARG A 70 15.35 -3.36 18.80
CA ARG A 70 16.63 -2.70 18.51
C ARG A 70 16.38 -1.34 17.84
N LYS A 71 16.82 -0.26 18.50
CA LYS A 71 16.71 1.11 17.96
C LYS A 71 17.38 1.28 16.58
N SER A 72 18.49 0.59 16.33
CA SER A 72 19.18 0.66 15.03
C SER A 72 18.37 0.05 13.90
N GLU A 73 17.66 -1.05 14.18
CA GLU A 73 16.77 -1.71 13.22
C GLU A 73 15.50 -0.88 12.98
N GLN A 74 14.88 -0.36 14.05
CA GLN A 74 13.75 0.57 13.92
C GLN A 74 14.12 1.79 13.06
N ARG A 75 15.32 2.35 13.22
CA ARG A 75 15.81 3.46 12.38
C ARG A 75 15.99 3.06 10.92
N ARG A 76 16.45 1.83 10.63
CA ARG A 76 16.56 1.32 9.26
C ARG A 76 15.17 1.21 8.63
N LEU A 77 14.24 0.56 9.34
CA LEU A 77 12.85 0.39 8.89
C LEU A 77 12.13 1.74 8.71
N ALA A 78 12.41 2.73 9.55
CA ALA A 78 11.88 4.09 9.35
C ALA A 78 12.42 4.75 8.07
N LYS A 79 13.67 4.47 7.67
CA LYS A 79 14.20 4.92 6.36
C LYS A 79 13.52 4.17 5.21
N ASP A 80 13.21 2.90 5.40
CA ASP A 80 12.49 2.11 4.39
C ASP A 80 11.07 2.67 4.20
N LEU A 81 10.33 3.00 5.28
CA LEU A 81 9.04 3.72 5.17
C LEU A 81 9.14 5.00 4.36
N LYS A 82 10.15 5.84 4.62
CA LYS A 82 10.38 7.06 3.84
C LYS A 82 10.69 6.79 2.37
N ARG A 83 11.31 5.65 2.05
CA ARG A 83 11.56 5.26 0.66
C ARG A 83 10.25 4.89 -0.03
N VAL A 84 9.36 4.14 0.65
CA VAL A 84 8.02 3.84 0.14
C VAL A 84 7.24 5.11 -0.14
N GLU A 85 7.22 6.06 0.81
CA GLU A 85 6.55 7.35 0.64
C GLU A 85 7.06 8.13 -0.58
N LYS A 86 8.38 8.20 -0.78
CA LYS A 86 8.98 8.84 -1.96
C LYS A 86 8.63 8.11 -3.27
N GLY A 87 8.54 6.79 -3.23
CA GLY A 87 8.13 5.98 -4.38
C GLY A 87 6.71 6.30 -4.81
N ILE A 88 5.78 6.38 -3.84
CA ILE A 88 4.40 6.81 -4.08
C ILE A 88 4.37 8.21 -4.69
N ASP A 89 5.11 9.16 -4.10
CA ASP A 89 5.14 10.55 -4.61
C ASP A 89 5.60 10.61 -6.08
N THR A 90 6.56 9.77 -6.47
CA THR A 90 7.06 9.71 -7.84
C THR A 90 6.00 9.13 -8.78
N GLN A 91 5.34 8.04 -8.38
CA GLN A 91 4.31 7.39 -9.19
C GLN A 91 3.05 8.26 -9.31
N LEU A 92 2.65 8.96 -8.25
CA LEU A 92 1.53 9.90 -8.31
C LEU A 92 1.83 11.09 -9.20
N ALA A 93 3.07 11.59 -9.23
CA ALA A 93 3.45 12.70 -10.09
C ALA A 93 3.36 12.39 -11.60
N GLU A 94 3.32 11.10 -11.97
CA GLU A 94 3.10 10.67 -13.36
C GLU A 94 1.62 10.72 -13.76
N VAL A 95 0.71 10.68 -12.80
CA VAL A 95 -0.75 10.60 -13.00
C VAL A 95 -1.45 11.92 -12.68
N LEU A 96 -0.96 12.65 -11.68
CA LEU A 96 -1.51 13.91 -11.22
C LEU A 96 -1.06 15.08 -12.10
N THR A 97 -1.93 16.07 -12.26
CA THR A 97 -1.54 17.36 -12.83
C THR A 97 -0.60 18.11 -11.89
N GLU A 98 0.03 19.19 -12.36
CA GLU A 98 0.87 20.04 -11.52
C GLU A 98 0.08 20.65 -10.34
N GLU A 99 -1.17 21.07 -10.58
CA GLU A 99 -2.06 21.62 -9.56
C GLU A 99 -2.43 20.57 -8.50
N GLN A 100 -2.80 19.37 -8.95
CA GLN A 100 -3.09 18.23 -8.07
C GLN A 100 -1.85 17.80 -7.28
N SER A 101 -0.67 17.82 -7.90
CA SER A 101 0.61 17.52 -7.23
C SER A 101 0.95 18.57 -6.15
N ALA A 102 0.66 19.84 -6.40
CA ALA A 102 0.83 20.91 -5.42
C ALA A 102 -0.10 20.70 -4.22
N GLU A 103 -1.37 20.35 -4.47
CA GLU A 103 -2.32 20.05 -3.40
C GLU A 103 -1.95 18.78 -2.63
N TRP A 104 -1.47 17.74 -3.31
CA TRP A 104 -0.93 16.54 -2.67
C TRP A 104 0.21 16.88 -1.70
N ASN A 105 1.10 17.79 -2.08
CA ASN A 105 2.16 18.25 -1.18
C ASN A 105 1.62 19.03 0.02
N ARG A 106 0.57 19.84 -0.14
CA ARG A 106 -0.10 20.52 0.99
C ARG A 106 -0.72 19.53 1.96
N ILE A 107 -1.45 18.53 1.45
CA ILE A 107 -2.03 17.44 2.25
C ILE A 107 -0.96 16.78 3.12
N LYS A 108 0.21 16.47 2.55
CA LYS A 108 1.32 15.85 3.29
C LYS A 108 1.86 16.75 4.40
N GLU A 109 2.04 18.05 4.14
CA GLU A 109 2.53 18.98 5.16
C GLU A 109 1.49 19.16 6.29
N GLU A 110 0.19 19.25 5.99
CA GLU A 110 -0.88 19.29 7.01
C GLU A 110 -0.85 18.07 7.92
N VAL A 111 -0.65 16.88 7.36
CA VAL A 111 -0.56 15.63 8.13
C VAL A 111 0.69 15.63 9.02
N LYS A 112 1.81 16.14 8.50
CA LYS A 112 3.07 16.23 9.25
C LYS A 112 3.02 17.26 10.38
N GLU A 113 2.33 18.38 10.20
CA GLU A 113 2.13 19.38 11.27
C GLU A 113 1.21 18.87 12.39
N LYS A 114 0.30 17.94 12.08
CA LYS A 114 -0.62 17.33 13.04
C LYS A 114 -0.04 16.12 13.78
N ALA A 115 1.11 15.59 13.37
CA ALA A 115 1.76 14.41 13.93
C ALA A 115 2.79 14.74 15.01
#